data_AF-A0A1Y1QW06-F1
#
_entry.id   AF-A0A1Y1QW06-F1
#
_cell.length_a   1.000
_cell.length_b   1.000
_cell.length_c   1.000
_cell.angle_alpha   90.00
_cell.angle_beta   90.00
_cell.angle_gamma   90.00
#
_symmetry.space_group_name_H-M   'P 1'
#
loop_
_entity.id
_entity.type
_entity.pdbx_description
1 polymer ?
#
loop_
_entity_poly.entity_id
_entity_poly.type
_entity_poly.pdbx_seq_one_letter_code
_entity_poly.pdbx_strand_id
1 'polypeptide(L)'
;MKIEQLKTRLSKDRPMTTITLRMPVDVLDDLKRIAPILGFNGYQGLLKAYVGQGLRRDLERLDNDAITALVSSLKRHGVSEAVITEALNEAAHG
;
A
#
# COMPACT_ATOMS: atom_id res chain seq x y z
N MET A 1 1.75 -3.97 -6.47
CA MET A 1 2.82 -4.08 -5.44
C MET A 1 3.95 -5.00 -5.90
N LYS A 2 5.23 -4.63 -5.67
CA LYS A 2 6.41 -5.45 -6.05
C LYS A 2 6.53 -6.73 -5.19
N ILE A 3 7.02 -7.83 -5.77
CA ILE A 3 7.13 -9.16 -5.10
C ILE A 3 7.94 -9.09 -3.81
N GLU A 4 9.04 -8.34 -3.78
CA GLU A 4 9.90 -8.21 -2.59
C GLU A 4 9.17 -7.56 -1.42
N GLN A 5 8.32 -6.55 -1.69
CA GLN A 5 7.51 -5.92 -0.66
C GLN A 5 6.43 -6.87 -0.11
N LEU A 6 5.91 -7.78 -0.95
CA LEU A 6 4.98 -8.81 -0.51
C LEU A 6 5.67 -9.81 0.43
N LYS A 7 6.89 -10.25 0.09
CA LYS A 7 7.69 -11.16 0.93
C LYS A 7 7.92 -10.57 2.31
N THR A 8 8.33 -9.30 2.41
CA THR A 8 8.50 -8.62 3.71
C THR A 8 7.20 -8.59 4.52
N ARG A 9 6.06 -8.38 3.86
CA ARG A 9 4.75 -8.27 4.53
C ARG A 9 4.20 -9.61 5.01
N LEU A 10 4.56 -10.70 4.34
CA LEU A 10 4.21 -12.07 4.71
C LEU A 10 5.15 -12.67 5.77
N SER A 11 6.29 -12.02 6.04
CA SER A 11 7.21 -12.45 7.09
C SER A 11 6.51 -12.48 8.45
N LYS A 12 6.56 -13.64 9.12
CA LYS A 12 5.98 -13.84 10.46
C LYS A 12 6.70 -13.02 11.52
N ASP A 13 8.02 -12.88 11.40
CA ASP A 13 8.89 -12.22 12.39
C ASP A 13 9.18 -10.75 12.05
N ARG A 14 8.27 -10.10 11.32
CA ARG A 14 8.45 -8.68 10.97
C ARG A 14 8.48 -7.83 12.25
N PRO A 15 9.40 -6.85 12.35
CA PRO A 15 9.51 -6.01 13.53
C PRO A 15 8.22 -5.22 13.74
N MET A 16 7.76 -5.16 14.99
CA MET A 16 6.60 -4.39 15.40
C MET A 16 7.01 -3.29 16.36
N THR A 17 6.37 -2.12 16.24
CA THR A 17 6.50 -1.03 17.20
C THR A 17 5.14 -0.70 17.81
N THR A 18 5.15 -0.27 19.06
CA THR A 18 3.94 0.18 19.76
C THR A 18 3.68 1.64 19.43
N ILE A 19 2.43 1.95 19.07
CA ILE A 19 1.97 3.33 18.87
C ILE A 19 0.86 3.66 19.86
N THR A 20 0.75 4.94 20.21
CA THR A 20 -0.38 5.47 20.99
C THR A 20 -1.17 6.42 20.10
N LEU A 21 -2.48 6.20 19.99
CA LEU A 21 -3.37 7.01 19.16
C LEU A 21 -4.62 7.36 19.98
N ARG A 22 -5.08 8.61 19.89
CA ARG A 22 -6.40 9.02 20.38
C ARG A 22 -7.45 8.74 19.31
N MET A 23 -8.58 8.15 19.70
CA MET A 23 -9.69 7.80 18.82
C MET A 23 -11.01 8.18 19.50
N PRO A 24 -12.01 8.68 18.76
CA PRO A 24 -13.35 8.89 19.31
C PRO A 24 -13.92 7.58 19.89
N VAL A 25 -14.65 7.69 20.99
CA VAL A 25 -15.18 6.53 21.73
C VAL A 25 -16.17 5.76 20.88
N ASP A 26 -17.05 6.45 20.18
CA ASP A 26 -18.03 5.90 19.25
C ASP A 26 -17.38 5.06 18.15
N VAL A 27 -16.29 5.56 17.55
CA VAL A 27 -15.53 4.82 16.53
C VAL A 27 -14.94 3.53 17.10
N LEU A 28 -14.38 3.60 18.32
CA LEU A 28 -13.82 2.41 18.98
C LEU A 28 -14.91 1.37 19.26
N ASP A 29 -16.10 1.80 19.68
CA ASP A 29 -17.21 0.91 19.99
C ASP A 29 -17.81 0.27 18.73
N ASP A 30 -17.90 1.02 17.62
CA ASP A 30 -18.26 0.46 16.32
C ASP A 30 -17.24 -0.58 15.85
N LEU A 31 -15.94 -0.31 15.99
CA LEU A 31 -14.90 -1.28 15.65
C LEU A 31 -15.02 -2.57 16.47
N LYS A 32 -15.32 -2.47 17.78
CA LYS A 32 -15.58 -3.65 18.63
C LYS A 32 -16.80 -4.43 18.17
N ARG A 33 -17.88 -3.72 17.80
CA ARG A 33 -19.14 -4.32 17.35
C ARG A 33 -18.97 -5.10 16.04
N ILE A 34 -18.27 -4.53 15.07
CA ILE A 34 -18.18 -5.13 13.72
C ILE A 34 -17.03 -6.12 13.57
N ALA A 35 -16.00 -6.06 14.42
CA ALA A 35 -14.86 -6.99 14.36
C ALA A 35 -15.27 -8.49 14.33
N PRO A 36 -16.10 -9.01 15.26
CA PRO A 36 -16.50 -10.41 15.23
C PRO A 36 -17.36 -10.75 14.01
N ILE A 37 -18.22 -9.82 13.57
CA ILE A 37 -19.08 -9.98 12.39
C ILE A 37 -18.22 -10.15 11.12
N LEU A 38 -17.09 -9.44 11.06
CA LEU A 38 -16.13 -9.50 9.95
C LEU A 38 -15.06 -10.59 10.13
N GLY A 39 -15.22 -11.49 11.11
CA GLY A 39 -14.32 -12.63 11.33
C GLY A 39 -13.00 -12.30 12.05
N PHE A 40 -12.90 -11.14 12.71
CA PHE A 40 -11.74 -10.78 13.52
C PHE A 40 -11.98 -11.12 15.00
N ASN A 41 -10.95 -11.65 15.65
CA ASN A 41 -10.97 -11.93 17.10
C ASN A 41 -11.06 -10.66 17.97
N GLY A 42 -10.89 -9.47 17.41
CA GLY A 42 -11.02 -8.21 18.13
C GLY A 42 -10.75 -6.97 17.27
N TYR A 43 -11.11 -5.80 17.81
CA TYR A 43 -11.06 -4.52 17.09
C TYR A 43 -9.64 -4.14 16.63
N GLN A 44 -8.59 -4.53 17.37
CA GLN A 44 -7.20 -4.23 17.00
C GLN A 44 -6.80 -4.94 15.70
N GLY A 45 -7.30 -6.16 15.47
CA GLY A 45 -7.07 -6.91 14.23
C GLY A 45 -7.74 -6.23 13.04
N LEU A 46 -9.01 -5.84 13.22
CA LEU A 46 -9.77 -5.12 12.20
C LEU A 46 -9.14 -3.77 11.87
N LEU A 47 -8.75 -2.99 12.88
CA LEU A 47 -8.11 -1.69 12.70
C LEU A 47 -6.83 -1.80 11.86
N LYS A 48 -5.97 -2.78 12.16
CA LYS A 48 -4.75 -3.05 11.37
C LYS A 48 -5.08 -3.42 9.92
N ALA A 49 -6.17 -4.16 9.70
CA ALA A 49 -6.60 -4.54 8.36
C ALA A 49 -7.06 -3.31 7.55
N TYR A 50 -7.91 -2.44 8.13
CA TYR A 50 -8.37 -1.22 7.48
C TYR A 50 -7.22 -0.27 7.13
N VAL A 51 -6.33 0.00 8.08
CA VAL A 51 -5.13 0.82 7.84
C VAL A 51 -4.29 0.20 6.72
N GLY A 52 -4.05 -1.11 6.76
CA GLY A 52 -3.26 -1.81 5.75
C GLY A 52 -3.89 -1.79 4.36
N GLN A 53 -5.21 -1.88 4.26
CA GLN A 53 -5.93 -1.82 2.98
C GLN A 53 -5.88 -0.41 2.37
N GLY A 54 -6.24 0.61 3.14
CA GLY A 54 -6.21 2.00 2.69
C GLY A 54 -4.81 2.42 2.25
N LEU A 55 -3.80 2.13 3.09
CA LEU A 55 -2.42 2.47 2.78
C LEU A 55 -1.89 1.75 1.53
N ARG A 56 -2.28 0.49 1.30
CA ARG A 56 -1.91 -0.20 0.05
C ARG A 56 -2.46 0.50 -1.18
N ARG A 57 -3.75 0.83 -1.16
CA ARG A 57 -4.41 1.50 -2.28
C ARG A 57 -3.74 2.85 -2.59
N ASP A 58 -3.44 3.63 -1.56
CA ASP A 58 -2.82 4.94 -1.75
C ASP A 58 -1.36 4.84 -2.22
N LEU A 59 -0.59 3.91 -1.67
CA LEU A 59 0.79 3.67 -2.12
C LEU A 59 0.83 3.25 -3.60
N GLU A 60 -0.06 2.35 -4.03
CA GLU A 60 -0.12 1.93 -5.43
C GLU A 60 -0.55 3.07 -6.36
N ARG A 61 -1.51 3.89 -5.94
CA ARG A 61 -1.93 5.07 -6.70
C ARG A 61 -0.78 6.06 -6.88
N LEU A 62 -0.08 6.41 -5.79
CA LEU A 62 0.99 7.41 -5.81
C LEU A 62 2.23 6.93 -6.59
N ASP A 63 2.54 5.63 -6.55
CA ASP A 63 3.62 5.03 -7.35
C ASP A 63 3.32 5.15 -8.86
N ASN A 64 2.08 4.86 -9.26
CA ASN A 64 1.64 5.00 -10.65
C ASN A 64 1.64 6.46 -11.13
N ASP A 65 1.22 7.40 -10.26
CA ASP A 65 1.21 8.84 -10.57
C ASP A 65 2.65 9.35 -10.84
N ALA A 66 3.61 8.92 -10.03
CA ALA A 66 5.03 9.27 -10.20
C ALA A 66 5.63 8.71 -11.50
N ILE A 67 5.35 7.44 -11.82
CA ILE A 67 5.79 6.81 -13.08
C ILE A 67 5.18 7.54 -14.29
N THR A 68 3.89 7.87 -14.22
CA THR A 68 3.20 8.60 -15.29
C THR A 68 3.80 9.98 -15.52
N ALA A 69 4.12 10.70 -14.44
CA ALA A 69 4.79 11.99 -14.50
C ALA A 69 6.20 11.89 -15.11
N LEU A 70 6.97 10.86 -14.74
CA LEU A 70 8.30 10.60 -15.30
C LEU A 70 8.24 10.29 -16.80
N VAL A 71 7.36 9.37 -17.22
CA VAL A 71 7.14 9.03 -18.64
C VAL A 71 6.76 10.27 -19.45
N SER A 72 5.84 11.09 -18.92
CA SER A 72 5.44 12.33 -19.58
C SER A 72 6.60 13.32 -19.71
N SER A 73 7.48 13.39 -18.71
CA SER A 73 8.67 14.23 -18.76
C SER A 73 9.67 13.74 -19.82
N LEU A 74 9.95 12.45 -19.88
CA LEU A 74 10.85 11.86 -20.87
C LEU A 74 10.34 12.08 -22.31
N LYS A 75 9.04 11.90 -22.56
CA LYS A 75 8.42 12.22 -23.85
C LYS A 75 8.62 13.69 -24.24
N ARG A 76 8.43 14.64 -23.31
CA ARG A 76 8.69 16.08 -23.56
C ARG A 76 10.16 16.38 -23.87
N HIS A 77 11.08 15.59 -23.33
CA HIS A 77 12.52 15.70 -23.62
C HIS A 77 12.96 14.95 -24.88
N GLY A 78 12.01 14.39 -25.66
CA GLY A 78 12.30 13.76 -26.96
C GLY A 78 12.76 12.31 -26.85
N VAL A 79 12.62 11.67 -25.68
CA VAL A 79 12.90 10.24 -25.55
C VAL A 79 11.82 9.47 -26.30
N SER A 80 12.23 8.55 -27.18
CA SER A 80 11.31 7.79 -28.03
C SER A 80 10.45 6.84 -27.19
N GLU A 81 9.22 6.62 -27.65
CA GLU A 81 8.28 5.72 -26.97
C GLU A 81 8.82 4.29 -26.86
N ALA A 82 9.53 3.81 -27.89
CA ALA A 82 10.17 2.50 -27.88
C ALA A 82 11.16 2.33 -26.71
N VAL A 83 12.02 3.33 -26.47
CA VAL A 83 13.01 3.31 -25.37
C VAL A 83 12.32 3.39 -24.01
N ILE A 84 11.27 4.20 -23.88
CA ILE A 84 10.50 4.28 -22.64
C ILE A 84 9.82 2.95 -22.33
N THR A 85 9.19 2.31 -23.33
CA THR A 85 8.53 1.01 -23.16
C THR A 85 9.53 -0.09 -22.81
N GLU A 86 10.71 -0.11 -23.46
CA GLU A 86 11.80 -1.03 -23.14
C GLU A 86 12.27 -0.86 -21.69
N ALA A 87 12.58 0.37 -21.27
CA ALA A 87 13.02 0.67 -19.91
C ALA A 87 11.95 0.34 -18.84
N LEU A 88 10.67 0.56 -19.13
CA LEU A 88 9.57 0.17 -18.24
C LEU A 88 9.46 -1.36 -18.11
N ASN A 89 9.64 -2.09 -19.21
CA ASN A 89 9.62 -3.55 -19.20
C ASN A 89 10.79 -4.12 -18.39
N GLU A 90 11.99 -3.57 -18.58
CA GLU A 90 13.16 -3.93 -17.78
C GLU A 90 12.94 -3.66 -16.29
N ALA A 91 12.44 -2.48 -15.93
CA ALA A 91 12.20 -2.10 -14.54
C ALA A 91 11.07 -2.91 -13.86
N ALA A 92 10.14 -3.49 -14.63
CA ALA A 92 9.06 -4.33 -14.12
C ALA A 92 9.48 -5.79 -13.89
N HIS A 93 10.53 -6.26 -14.57
CA HIS A 93 11.00 -7.65 -14.52
C HIS A 93 12.39 -7.82 -13.85
N GLY A 94 13.03 -6.72 -13.44
CA GLY A 94 14.27 -6.68 -12.65
C GLY A 94 14.07 -6.68 -11.14
#